data_AF-A0A6J2TE31-F1
#
_entry.id   AF-A0A6J2TE31-F1
#
_cell.length_a   1.000
_cell.length_b   1.000
_cell.length_c   1.000
_cell.angle_alpha   90.00
_cell.angle_beta   90.00
_cell.angle_gamma   90.00
#
_symmetry.space_group_name_H-M   'P 1'
#
loop_
_entity.id
_entity.type
_entity.pdbx_description
1 polymer ?
#
loop_
_entity_poly.entity_id
_entity_poly.type
_entity_poly.pdbx_seq_one_letter_code
_entity_poly.pdbx_strand_id
1 'polypeptide(L)'
;MLRISVICLIGLPAAGKTTLSYWLLQQQDAALKDYNILHLCYDDYHGEGAYKEQRLHILQLLEQLITTIKSKGKQSFEFPMRIRRRVSLNSSNYVIICDDNNYYRSMRYKLYQLCCFQDCNFAQIYISASLASCLERNAKRKDDVPVSVLQQMDKRLEPPRPIVNAWERNSLTLESIEATTDVIQFIISSFDKSPNASLKLVQVKAPQIQTVAHKLDLMLRARIKEKLQLQDAETKQIQGQRLNNKRKQILAQFKANKQTDNDHVDLEYFVSGLT
;
A
#
# COMPACT_ATOMS: atom_id res chain seq x y z
N MET A 1 -4.83 -16.37 -23.11
CA MET A 1 -4.91 -16.66 -21.66
C MET A 1 -5.10 -15.33 -20.95
N LEU A 2 -6.03 -15.23 -20.00
CA LEU A 2 -6.26 -13.99 -19.25
C LEU A 2 -5.04 -13.68 -18.36
N ARG A 3 -4.52 -12.46 -18.42
CA ARG A 3 -3.41 -12.00 -17.59
C ARG A 3 -3.73 -10.64 -16.98
N ILE A 4 -3.37 -10.45 -15.72
CA ILE A 4 -3.62 -9.20 -14.98
C ILE A 4 -2.30 -8.75 -14.35
N SER A 5 -1.94 -7.49 -14.55
CA SER A 5 -0.82 -6.83 -13.90
C SER A 5 -1.32 -5.59 -13.16
N VAL A 6 -1.08 -5.54 -11.85
CA VAL A 6 -1.36 -4.39 -11.00
C VAL A 6 -0.09 -3.54 -10.92
N ILE A 7 -0.22 -2.28 -11.34
CA ILE A 7 0.86 -1.29 -11.35
C ILE A 7 0.65 -0.32 -10.20
N CYS A 8 1.51 -0.39 -9.19
CA CYS A 8 1.52 0.55 -8.07
C CYS A 8 2.35 1.80 -8.43
N LEU A 9 1.71 2.96 -8.51
CA LEU A 9 2.44 4.23 -8.67
C LEU A 9 2.96 4.71 -7.32
N ILE A 10 4.18 5.27 -7.30
CA ILE A 10 4.85 5.77 -6.11
C ILE A 10 5.38 7.17 -6.41
N GLY A 11 5.25 8.08 -5.47
CA GLY A 11 5.85 9.41 -5.58
C GLY A 11 5.11 10.44 -4.74
N LEU A 12 5.77 11.57 -4.52
CA LEU A 12 5.20 12.69 -3.76
C LEU A 12 3.93 13.25 -4.41
N PRO A 13 3.09 13.98 -3.65
CA PRO A 13 2.09 14.86 -4.24
C PRO A 13 2.73 15.73 -5.34
N ALA A 14 2.02 15.92 -6.45
CA ALA A 14 2.51 16.66 -7.62
C ALA A 14 3.74 16.07 -8.36
N ALA A 15 4.17 14.85 -8.04
CA ALA A 15 5.23 14.15 -8.79
C ALA A 15 4.81 13.80 -10.24
N GLY A 16 3.50 13.75 -10.53
CA GLY A 16 2.94 13.49 -11.87
C GLY A 16 2.41 12.08 -12.12
N LYS A 17 2.08 11.34 -11.05
CA LYS A 17 1.49 9.99 -11.11
C LYS A 17 0.18 9.94 -11.89
N THR A 18 -0.73 10.86 -11.61
CA THR A 18 -2.02 10.95 -12.32
C THR A 18 -1.84 11.38 -13.76
N THR A 19 -0.88 12.29 -14.04
CA THR A 19 -0.48 12.64 -15.41
C THR A 19 -0.02 11.41 -16.19
N LEU A 20 0.84 10.58 -15.59
CA LEU A 20 1.29 9.33 -16.19
C LEU A 20 0.12 8.36 -16.42
N SER A 21 -0.81 8.25 -15.47
CA SER A 21 -2.01 7.40 -15.60
C SER A 21 -2.90 7.82 -16.77
N TYR A 22 -3.13 9.12 -16.94
CA TYR A 22 -3.89 9.65 -18.07
C TYR A 22 -3.18 9.40 -19.40
N TRP A 23 -1.87 9.61 -19.45
CA TRP A 23 -1.08 9.33 -20.63
C TRP A 23 -1.13 7.85 -21.01
N LEU A 24 -1.05 6.95 -20.03
CA LEU A 24 -1.17 5.50 -20.23
C LEU A 24 -2.53 5.10 -20.80
N LEU A 25 -3.63 5.71 -20.33
CA LEU A 25 -4.96 5.45 -20.90
C LEU A 25 -5.00 5.76 -22.41
N GLN A 26 -4.27 6.78 -22.88
CA GLN A 26 -4.20 7.11 -24.32
C GLN A 26 -3.33 6.12 -25.13
N GLN A 27 -2.50 5.30 -24.48
CA GLN A 27 -1.63 4.36 -25.19
C GLN A 27 -2.37 3.12 -25.71
N GLN A 28 -3.63 2.90 -25.33
CA GLN A 28 -4.42 1.81 -25.91
C GLN A 28 -4.63 2.00 -27.43
N ASP A 29 -4.66 3.24 -27.92
CA ASP A 29 -4.78 3.50 -29.37
C ASP A 29 -3.41 3.48 -30.09
N ALA A 30 -2.33 3.19 -29.35
CA ALA A 30 -0.95 3.19 -29.84
C ALA A 30 -0.18 1.94 -29.37
N ALA A 31 0.77 2.10 -28.45
CA ALA A 31 1.73 1.07 -28.09
C ALA A 31 1.16 -0.06 -27.19
N LEU A 32 -0.01 0.14 -26.58
CA LEU A 32 -0.68 -0.81 -25.68
C LEU A 32 -2.03 -1.30 -26.23
N LYS A 33 -2.18 -1.40 -27.56
CA LYS A 33 -3.41 -1.86 -28.24
C LYS A 33 -3.97 -3.20 -27.77
N ASP A 34 -3.09 -4.10 -27.36
CA ASP A 34 -3.44 -5.44 -26.89
C ASP A 34 -3.62 -5.51 -25.36
N TYR A 35 -3.81 -4.37 -24.69
CA TYR A 35 -3.97 -4.26 -23.24
C TYR A 35 -5.21 -3.44 -22.89
N ASN A 36 -6.02 -3.98 -21.98
CA ASN A 36 -7.05 -3.24 -21.27
C ASN A 36 -6.40 -2.43 -20.16
N ILE A 37 -6.66 -1.13 -20.09
CA ILE A 37 -6.06 -0.22 -19.11
C ILE A 37 -7.14 0.32 -18.21
N LEU A 38 -6.94 0.14 -16.90
CA LEU A 38 -7.84 0.59 -15.85
C LEU A 38 -7.05 1.48 -14.89
N HIS A 39 -7.59 2.65 -14.60
CA HIS A 39 -7.00 3.61 -13.68
C HIS A 39 -7.88 3.76 -12.45
N LEU A 40 -7.33 3.33 -11.31
CA LEU A 40 -7.91 3.43 -9.99
C LEU A 40 -7.17 4.53 -9.23
N CYS A 41 -7.70 5.75 -9.28
CA CYS A 41 -7.22 6.88 -8.51
C CYS A 41 -7.81 6.85 -7.10
N TYR A 42 -6.97 6.91 -6.09
CA TYR A 42 -7.42 6.82 -4.69
C TYR A 42 -8.16 8.09 -4.28
N ASP A 43 -7.75 9.24 -4.84
CA ASP A 43 -8.38 10.53 -4.58
C ASP A 43 -9.85 10.57 -5.03
N ASP A 44 -10.26 9.77 -6.03
CA ASP A 44 -11.66 9.69 -6.48
C ASP A 44 -12.58 9.02 -5.44
N TYR A 45 -12.01 8.34 -4.43
CA TYR A 45 -12.73 7.62 -3.38
C TYR A 45 -12.55 8.27 -2.00
N HIS A 46 -12.00 9.48 -1.96
CA HIS A 46 -12.02 10.29 -0.74
C HIS A 46 -13.46 10.60 -0.33
N GLY A 47 -13.74 10.45 0.96
CA GLY A 47 -15.06 10.68 1.56
C GLY A 47 -14.91 10.90 3.07
N GLU A 48 -16.00 10.74 3.82
CA GLU A 48 -15.95 10.77 5.27
C GLU A 48 -15.24 9.52 5.83
N GLY A 49 -14.41 9.70 6.86
CA GLY A 49 -13.70 8.60 7.53
C GLY A 49 -12.19 8.72 7.50
N ALA A 50 -11.52 7.81 8.22
CA ALA A 50 -10.06 7.84 8.31
C ALA A 50 -9.42 7.36 7.00
N TYR A 51 -8.33 8.02 6.58
CA TYR A 51 -7.59 7.66 5.36
C TYR A 51 -7.18 6.18 5.28
N LYS A 52 -6.95 5.53 6.43
CA LYS A 52 -6.68 4.09 6.52
C LYS A 52 -7.87 3.22 6.10
N GLU A 53 -9.08 3.62 6.45
CA GLU A 53 -10.32 2.90 6.11
C GLU A 53 -10.62 3.06 4.61
N GLN A 54 -10.41 4.25 4.07
CA GLN A 54 -10.53 4.51 2.62
C GLN A 54 -9.59 3.62 1.81
N ARG A 55 -8.32 3.49 2.21
CA ARG A 55 -7.37 2.57 1.54
C ARG A 55 -7.77 1.10 1.67
N LEU A 56 -8.37 0.70 2.78
CA LEU A 56 -8.89 -0.66 2.94
C LEU A 56 -10.06 -0.92 1.98
N HIS A 57 -10.97 0.04 1.86
CA HIS A 57 -12.09 -0.03 0.91
C HIS A 57 -11.59 -0.13 -0.54
N ILE A 58 -10.58 0.66 -0.92
CA ILE A 58 -9.98 0.60 -2.26
C ILE A 58 -9.32 -0.76 -2.52
N LEU A 59 -8.67 -1.35 -1.50
CA LEU A 59 -8.09 -2.70 -1.62
C LEU A 59 -9.18 -3.76 -1.86
N GLN A 60 -10.33 -3.66 -1.18
CA GLN A 60 -11.49 -4.55 -1.39
C GLN A 60 -12.09 -4.36 -2.79
N LEU A 61 -12.21 -3.12 -3.26
CA LEU A 61 -12.68 -2.80 -4.60
C LEU A 61 -11.75 -3.36 -5.67
N LEU A 62 -10.42 -3.26 -5.47
CA LEU A 62 -9.42 -3.86 -6.34
C LEU A 62 -9.54 -5.40 -6.37
N GLU A 63 -9.76 -6.03 -5.22
CA GLU A 63 -9.98 -7.47 -5.14
C GLU A 63 -11.24 -7.92 -5.90
N GLN A 64 -12.35 -7.23 -5.71
CA GLN A 64 -13.60 -7.50 -6.43
C GLN A 64 -13.43 -7.32 -7.94
N LEU A 65 -12.73 -6.26 -8.34
CA LEU A 65 -12.39 -5.98 -9.74
C LEU A 65 -11.59 -7.13 -10.36
N ILE A 66 -10.50 -7.57 -9.69
CA ILE A 66 -9.66 -8.68 -10.17
C ILE A 66 -10.48 -9.98 -10.26
N THR A 67 -11.24 -10.30 -9.22
CA THR A 67 -12.10 -11.50 -9.18
C THR A 67 -13.12 -11.49 -10.32
N THR A 68 -13.68 -10.32 -10.62
CA THR A 68 -14.67 -10.20 -11.70
C THR A 68 -14.04 -10.34 -13.08
N ILE A 69 -12.88 -9.71 -13.31
CA ILE A 69 -12.12 -9.87 -14.57
C ILE A 69 -11.76 -11.34 -14.79
N LYS A 70 -11.41 -12.08 -13.71
CA LYS A 70 -11.07 -13.51 -13.76
C LYS A 70 -12.27 -14.42 -14.04
N SER A 71 -13.42 -14.12 -13.44
CA SER A 71 -14.61 -14.98 -13.54
C SER A 71 -15.42 -14.77 -14.81
N LYS A 72 -15.34 -13.59 -15.46
CA LYS A 72 -16.17 -13.27 -16.63
C LYS A 72 -15.31 -13.02 -17.86
N GLY A 73 -15.10 -14.09 -18.64
CA GLY A 73 -14.63 -13.96 -20.03
C GLY A 73 -15.68 -13.25 -20.89
N LYS A 74 -15.43 -11.98 -21.24
CA LYS A 74 -16.11 -11.18 -22.28
C LYS A 74 -17.57 -10.76 -22.08
N GLN A 75 -18.25 -11.11 -20.98
CA GLN A 75 -19.55 -10.47 -20.66
C GLN A 75 -19.34 -9.10 -20.02
N SER A 76 -20.25 -8.16 -20.31
CA SER A 76 -20.22 -6.76 -19.87
C SER A 76 -20.15 -6.65 -18.34
N PHE A 77 -18.93 -6.55 -17.81
CA PHE A 77 -18.71 -6.13 -16.44
C PHE A 77 -19.00 -4.63 -16.34
N GLU A 78 -19.94 -4.27 -15.46
CA GLU A 78 -20.11 -2.88 -15.05
C GLU A 78 -18.96 -2.51 -14.11
N PHE A 79 -17.91 -1.95 -14.69
CA PHE A 79 -16.86 -1.32 -13.92
C PHE A 79 -17.46 -0.20 -13.06
N PRO A 80 -17.06 -0.06 -11.79
CA PRO A 80 -17.46 1.07 -10.96
C PRO A 80 -17.24 2.39 -11.72
N MET A 81 -18.22 3.31 -11.69
CA MET A 81 -18.19 4.53 -12.52
C MET A 81 -16.93 5.37 -12.34
N ARG A 82 -16.33 5.30 -11.14
CA ARG A 82 -15.11 6.05 -10.78
C ARG A 82 -13.82 5.43 -11.32
N ILE A 83 -13.84 4.22 -11.87
CA ILE A 83 -12.68 3.63 -12.54
C ILE A 83 -12.64 4.10 -14.00
N ARG A 84 -11.66 4.94 -14.31
CA ARG A 84 -11.36 5.35 -15.69
C ARG A 84 -10.79 4.15 -16.43
N ARG A 85 -11.24 3.93 -17.66
CA ARG A 85 -10.91 2.71 -18.39
C ARG A 85 -10.87 2.90 -19.89
N ARG A 86 -10.04 2.07 -20.50
CA ARG A 86 -9.86 1.88 -21.93
C ARG A 86 -9.81 0.37 -22.13
N VAL A 87 -10.87 -0.19 -22.72
CA VAL A 87 -11.06 -1.65 -22.81
C VAL A 87 -11.37 -2.05 -24.25
N SER A 88 -10.76 -3.14 -24.69
CA SER A 88 -10.96 -3.78 -25.98
C SER A 88 -11.43 -5.21 -25.77
N LEU A 89 -12.52 -5.59 -26.44
CA LEU A 89 -13.09 -6.94 -26.38
C LEU A 89 -12.14 -8.03 -26.87
N ASN A 90 -11.10 -7.63 -27.63
CA ASN A 90 -10.11 -8.52 -28.22
C ASN A 90 -8.89 -8.73 -27.32
N SER A 91 -8.73 -7.93 -26.26
CA SER A 91 -7.61 -8.08 -25.32
C SER A 91 -8.00 -8.93 -24.11
N SER A 92 -7.08 -9.81 -23.71
CA SER A 92 -7.14 -10.58 -22.46
C SER A 92 -6.06 -10.17 -21.46
N ASN A 93 -5.35 -9.07 -21.72
CA ASN A 93 -4.36 -8.50 -20.80
C ASN A 93 -4.96 -7.29 -20.10
N TYR A 94 -4.88 -7.23 -18.78
CA TYR A 94 -5.42 -6.13 -17.98
C TYR A 94 -4.30 -5.48 -17.17
N VAL A 95 -4.11 -4.18 -17.39
CA VAL A 95 -3.24 -3.31 -16.61
C VAL A 95 -4.12 -2.52 -15.65
N ILE A 96 -3.96 -2.73 -14.35
CA ILE A 96 -4.69 -1.99 -13.31
C ILE A 96 -3.71 -1.04 -12.62
N ILE A 97 -3.83 0.25 -12.89
CA ILE A 97 -2.99 1.30 -12.34
C ILE A 97 -3.60 1.75 -11.01
N CYS A 98 -2.87 1.56 -9.91
CA CYS A 98 -3.20 2.07 -8.58
C CYS A 98 -2.48 3.41 -8.37
N ASP A 99 -3.22 4.50 -8.51
CA ASP A 99 -2.71 5.87 -8.42
C ASP A 99 -2.98 6.46 -7.03
N ASP A 100 -1.93 6.42 -6.21
CA ASP A 100 -1.81 7.05 -4.89
C ASP A 100 -0.33 7.37 -4.66
N ASN A 101 0.01 8.08 -3.58
CA ASN A 101 1.39 8.37 -3.19
C ASN A 101 2.24 7.11 -2.95
N ASN A 102 1.62 6.06 -2.39
CA ASN A 102 2.23 4.79 -1.93
C ASN A 102 3.64 4.94 -1.32
N TYR A 103 3.83 6.01 -0.53
CA TYR A 103 5.16 6.43 -0.06
C TYR A 103 5.73 5.53 1.04
N TYR A 104 4.88 4.83 1.81
CA TYR A 104 5.33 3.77 2.72
C TYR A 104 5.37 2.41 2.02
N ARG A 105 6.41 1.63 2.29
CA ARG A 105 6.56 0.24 1.83
C ARG A 105 5.40 -0.64 2.25
N SER A 106 4.86 -0.43 3.46
CA SER A 106 3.72 -1.21 3.98
C SER A 106 2.45 -1.04 3.15
N MET A 107 2.25 0.11 2.51
CA MET A 107 1.12 0.36 1.61
C MET A 107 1.25 -0.47 0.33
N ARG A 108 2.44 -0.48 -0.26
CA ARG A 108 2.76 -1.26 -1.47
C ARG A 108 2.70 -2.76 -1.23
N TYR A 109 3.17 -3.19 -0.05
CA TYR A 109 3.16 -4.60 0.32
C TYR A 109 1.74 -5.16 0.38
N LYS A 110 0.72 -4.36 0.76
CA LYS A 110 -0.68 -4.79 0.73
C LYS A 110 -1.17 -5.10 -0.69
N LEU A 111 -0.78 -4.28 -1.67
CA LEU A 111 -1.08 -4.53 -3.09
C LEU A 111 -0.35 -5.79 -3.59
N TYR A 112 0.93 -5.95 -3.24
CA TYR A 112 1.68 -7.16 -3.55
C TYR A 112 1.02 -8.42 -2.98
N GLN A 113 0.62 -8.39 -1.71
CA GLN A 113 -0.08 -9.51 -1.04
C GLN A 113 -1.38 -9.87 -1.77
N LEU A 114 -2.19 -8.87 -2.13
CA LEU A 114 -3.41 -9.08 -2.89
C LEU A 114 -3.11 -9.72 -4.26
N CYS A 115 -2.10 -9.22 -4.98
CA CYS A 115 -1.72 -9.80 -6.28
C CYS A 115 -1.30 -11.26 -6.15
N CYS A 116 -0.57 -11.62 -5.10
CA CYS A 116 -0.19 -13.01 -4.89
C CYS A 116 -1.39 -13.90 -4.53
N PHE A 117 -2.28 -13.41 -3.66
CA PHE A 117 -3.51 -14.12 -3.29
C PHE A 117 -4.42 -14.35 -4.51
N GLN A 118 -4.56 -13.32 -5.33
CA GLN A 118 -5.38 -13.34 -6.54
C GLN A 118 -4.64 -13.92 -7.75
N ASP A 119 -3.39 -14.39 -7.65
CA ASP A 119 -2.61 -14.91 -8.78
C ASP A 119 -2.54 -13.93 -9.97
N CYS A 120 -2.07 -12.72 -9.69
CA CYS A 120 -1.84 -11.64 -10.62
C CYS A 120 -0.40 -11.13 -10.50
N ASN A 121 0.06 -10.43 -11.52
CA ASN A 121 1.37 -9.82 -11.52
C ASN A 121 1.33 -8.50 -10.73
N PHE A 122 2.42 -8.24 -10.00
CA PHE A 122 2.65 -6.99 -9.29
C PHE A 122 3.89 -6.31 -9.86
N ALA A 123 3.74 -5.03 -10.17
CA ALA A 123 4.85 -4.15 -10.54
C ALA A 123 4.62 -2.76 -9.95
N GLN A 124 5.68 -1.97 -9.87
CA GLN A 124 5.60 -0.61 -9.34
C GLN A 124 6.44 0.37 -10.16
N ILE A 125 5.94 1.60 -10.27
CA ILE A 125 6.62 2.69 -10.96
C ILE A 125 6.81 3.82 -9.94
N TYR A 126 8.07 4.12 -9.64
CA TYR A 126 8.45 5.21 -8.75
C TYR A 126 8.83 6.44 -9.55
N ILE A 127 8.07 7.52 -9.39
CA ILE A 127 8.38 8.83 -9.98
C ILE A 127 9.21 9.62 -8.96
N SER A 128 10.52 9.59 -9.16
CA SER A 128 11.54 10.20 -8.30
C SER A 128 11.73 11.70 -8.61
N ALA A 129 10.62 12.44 -8.64
CA ALA A 129 10.65 13.89 -8.82
C ALA A 129 11.26 14.59 -7.59
N SER A 130 12.07 15.62 -7.82
CA SER A 130 12.66 16.40 -6.73
C SER A 130 11.58 17.10 -5.88
N LEU A 131 11.87 17.32 -4.59
CA LEU A 131 11.01 18.10 -3.71
C LEU A 131 10.73 19.50 -4.27
N ALA A 132 11.75 20.16 -4.84
CA ALA A 132 11.61 21.49 -5.45
C ALA A 132 10.59 21.50 -6.60
N SER A 133 10.71 20.54 -7.53
CA SER A 133 9.77 20.41 -8.65
C SER A 133 8.35 20.07 -8.17
N CYS A 134 8.23 19.22 -7.13
CA CYS A 134 6.93 18.89 -6.55
C CYS A 134 6.28 20.12 -5.89
N LEU A 135 7.04 20.95 -5.16
CA LEU A 135 6.55 22.18 -4.55
C LEU A 135 6.06 23.19 -5.61
N GLU A 136 6.85 23.38 -6.67
CA GLU A 136 6.48 24.30 -7.76
C GLU A 136 5.19 23.86 -8.46
N ARG A 137 5.06 22.56 -8.76
CA ARG A 137 3.84 22.01 -9.36
C ARG A 137 2.67 22.04 -8.39
N ASN A 138 2.90 21.75 -7.11
CA ASN A 138 1.86 21.74 -6.09
C ASN A 138 1.24 23.13 -5.89
N ALA A 139 2.03 24.20 -5.94
CA ALA A 139 1.54 25.59 -5.86
C ALA A 139 0.59 25.97 -7.02
N LYS A 140 0.64 25.26 -8.14
CA LYS A 140 -0.24 25.47 -9.31
C LYS A 140 -1.51 24.60 -9.28
N ARG A 141 -1.67 23.72 -8.28
CA ARG A 141 -2.83 22.82 -8.19
C ARG A 141 -3.98 23.51 -7.48
N LYS A 142 -5.20 23.13 -7.86
CA LYS A 142 -6.44 23.57 -7.20
C LYS A 142 -6.57 23.00 -5.78
N ASP A 143 -6.18 21.74 -5.60
CA ASP A 143 -6.19 21.02 -4.32
C ASP A 143 -4.74 20.78 -3.89
N ASP A 144 -4.08 21.86 -3.46
CA ASP A 144 -2.69 21.82 -3.04
C ASP A 144 -2.52 21.20 -1.65
N VAL A 145 -1.40 20.51 -1.46
CA VAL A 145 -1.03 19.98 -0.14
C VAL A 145 -0.15 21.01 0.56
N PRO A 146 -0.34 21.29 1.87
CA PRO A 146 0.51 22.24 2.59
C PRO A 146 2.00 21.92 2.42
N VAL A 147 2.82 22.94 2.20
CA VAL A 147 4.28 22.80 1.98
C VAL A 147 4.93 21.96 3.08
N SER A 148 4.53 22.17 4.34
CA SER A 148 5.04 21.42 5.50
C SER A 148 4.70 19.92 5.43
N VAL A 149 3.52 19.57 4.93
CA VAL A 149 3.10 18.17 4.73
C VAL A 149 3.93 17.54 3.62
N LEU A 150 4.12 18.24 2.50
CA LEU A 150 4.90 17.73 1.36
C LEU A 150 6.37 17.49 1.75
N GLN A 151 6.97 18.41 2.51
CA GLN A 151 8.31 18.24 3.10
C GLN A 151 8.40 17.07 4.08
N GLN A 152 7.36 16.82 4.89
CA GLN A 152 7.31 15.66 5.77
C GLN A 152 7.15 14.35 4.99
N MET A 153 6.38 14.37 3.91
CA MET A 153 6.20 13.20 3.03
C MET A 153 7.51 12.83 2.33
N ASP A 154 8.26 13.81 1.83
CA ASP A 154 9.59 13.62 1.24
C ASP A 154 10.54 12.88 2.19
N LYS A 155 10.66 13.36 3.43
CA LYS A 155 11.48 12.71 4.47
C LYS A 155 11.04 11.30 4.84
N ARG A 156 9.77 10.95 4.60
CA ARG A 156 9.17 9.65 4.98
C ARG A 156 9.02 8.71 3.80
N LEU A 157 9.26 9.16 2.57
CA LEU A 157 9.11 8.33 1.39
C LEU A 157 10.17 7.23 1.40
N GLU A 158 9.69 5.99 1.31
CA GLU A 158 10.52 4.80 1.28
C GLU A 158 10.61 4.33 -0.18
N PRO A 159 11.67 4.70 -0.93
CA PRO A 159 11.79 4.28 -2.33
C PRO A 159 11.88 2.76 -2.44
N PRO A 160 11.46 2.15 -3.57
CA PRO A 160 11.67 0.73 -3.83
C PRO A 160 13.11 0.29 -3.63
N ARG A 161 13.31 -0.85 -2.94
CA ARG A 161 14.64 -1.44 -2.71
C ARG A 161 14.66 -2.89 -3.20
N PRO A 162 14.70 -3.15 -4.52
CA PRO A 162 14.61 -4.50 -5.09
C PRO A 162 15.73 -5.45 -4.63
N ILE A 163 16.90 -4.90 -4.29
CA ILE A 163 18.04 -5.68 -3.77
C ILE A 163 17.75 -6.22 -2.37
N VAL A 164 17.08 -5.43 -1.53
CA VAL A 164 16.78 -5.78 -0.12
C VAL A 164 15.45 -6.52 -0.01
N ASN A 165 14.47 -6.14 -0.81
CA ASN A 165 13.12 -6.67 -0.80
C ASN A 165 12.86 -7.36 -2.15
N ALA A 166 13.02 -8.67 -2.23
CA ALA A 166 12.84 -9.42 -3.49
C ALA A 166 11.45 -9.24 -4.12
N TRP A 167 10.42 -8.97 -3.31
CA TRP A 167 9.05 -8.70 -3.80
C TRP A 167 8.93 -7.35 -4.53
N GLU A 168 9.89 -6.43 -4.33
CA GLU A 168 10.00 -5.15 -5.04
C GLU A 168 10.83 -5.28 -6.34
N ARG A 169 11.25 -6.48 -6.77
CA ARG A 169 12.11 -6.63 -7.97
C ARG A 169 11.52 -6.02 -9.24
N ASN A 170 10.19 -5.99 -9.34
CA ASN A 170 9.46 -5.43 -10.47
C ASN A 170 9.23 -3.93 -10.25
N SER A 171 10.31 -3.17 -10.20
CA SER A 171 10.27 -1.71 -10.04
C SER A 171 10.90 -1.01 -11.22
N LEU A 172 10.28 0.08 -11.67
CA LEU A 172 10.87 1.08 -12.56
C LEU A 172 10.96 2.40 -11.78
N THR A 173 12.13 3.05 -11.82
CA THR A 173 12.29 4.40 -11.28
C THR A 173 12.38 5.39 -12.45
N LEU A 174 11.56 6.43 -12.41
CA LEU A 174 11.50 7.49 -13.40
C LEU A 174 11.94 8.81 -12.77
N GLU A 175 12.96 9.44 -13.33
CA GLU A 175 13.39 10.79 -12.91
C GLU A 175 12.55 11.89 -13.59
N SER A 176 12.08 11.61 -14.82
CA SER A 176 11.17 12.46 -15.60
C SER A 176 10.02 11.63 -16.18
N ILE A 177 8.86 12.26 -16.35
CA ILE A 177 7.66 11.65 -16.98
C ILE A 177 7.84 11.51 -18.49
N GLU A 178 8.87 12.14 -19.07
CA GLU A 178 9.19 12.09 -20.50
C GLU A 178 9.74 10.73 -20.97
N ALA A 179 10.20 9.88 -20.04
CA ALA A 179 10.70 8.52 -20.30
C ALA A 179 9.55 7.52 -20.61
N THR A 180 8.71 7.87 -21.57
CA THR A 180 7.46 7.20 -21.91
C THR A 180 7.66 5.82 -22.54
N THR A 181 8.69 5.64 -23.37
CA THR A 181 9.03 4.33 -23.98
C THR A 181 9.40 3.29 -22.92
N ASP A 182 10.19 3.69 -21.92
CA ASP A 182 10.63 2.79 -20.83
C ASP A 182 9.43 2.32 -20.01
N VAL A 183 8.45 3.20 -19.80
CA VAL A 183 7.19 2.85 -19.12
C VAL A 183 6.42 1.78 -19.90
N ILE A 184 6.27 1.95 -21.22
CA ILE A 184 5.58 0.97 -22.06
C ILE A 184 6.28 -0.39 -22.01
N GLN A 185 7.60 -0.40 -22.23
CA GLN A 185 8.40 -1.63 -22.19
C GLN A 185 8.31 -2.31 -20.83
N PHE A 186 8.38 -1.53 -19.75
CA PHE A 186 8.23 -2.04 -18.39
C PHE A 186 6.85 -2.67 -18.16
N ILE A 187 5.77 -2.00 -18.57
CA ILE A 187 4.41 -2.53 -18.44
C ILE A 187 4.28 -3.86 -19.20
N ILE A 188 4.77 -3.93 -20.44
CA ILE A 188 4.76 -5.17 -21.23
C ILE A 188 5.54 -6.27 -20.50
N SER A 189 6.77 -5.97 -20.06
CA SER A 189 7.62 -6.92 -19.34
C SER A 189 7.04 -7.39 -18.00
N SER A 190 6.10 -6.62 -17.42
CA SER A 190 5.43 -7.00 -16.17
C SER A 190 4.52 -8.22 -16.34
N PHE A 191 4.12 -8.55 -17.57
CA PHE A 191 3.28 -9.71 -17.89
C PHE A 191 4.08 -11.01 -18.07
N ASP A 192 5.35 -10.91 -18.45
CA ASP A 192 6.21 -12.09 -18.68
C ASP A 192 6.79 -12.65 -17.38
N LYS A 193 6.72 -11.86 -16.32
CA LYS A 193 7.20 -12.24 -14.99
C LYS A 193 6.11 -13.07 -14.32
N SER A 194 6.39 -14.36 -14.17
CA SER A 194 5.48 -15.34 -13.53
C SER A 194 4.83 -14.76 -12.27
N PRO A 195 3.50 -14.97 -12.05
CA PRO A 195 2.83 -14.56 -10.83
C PRO A 195 3.64 -15.07 -9.64
N ASN A 196 3.84 -14.21 -8.65
CA ASN A 196 4.74 -14.45 -7.54
C ASN A 196 4.34 -15.74 -6.80
N ALA A 197 4.96 -16.86 -7.17
CA ALA A 197 4.69 -18.20 -6.62
C ALA A 197 4.99 -18.30 -5.12
N SER A 198 5.66 -17.29 -4.55
CA SER A 198 6.26 -17.32 -3.22
C SER A 198 5.31 -17.12 -2.04
N LEU A 199 4.04 -16.76 -2.25
CA LEU A 199 3.05 -16.70 -1.16
C LEU A 199 2.05 -17.87 -1.14
N LYS A 200 1.95 -18.67 -2.21
CA LYS A 200 1.07 -19.84 -2.24
C LYS A 200 1.55 -21.00 -1.33
N LEU A 201 2.76 -20.92 -0.77
CA LEU A 201 3.37 -21.95 0.10
C LEU A 201 3.74 -21.49 1.51
N VAL A 202 3.42 -20.26 1.90
CA VAL A 202 3.40 -19.94 3.34
C VAL A 202 2.06 -20.45 3.86
N GLN A 203 2.05 -21.74 4.21
CA GLN A 203 1.23 -22.23 5.32
C GLN A 203 1.13 -21.11 6.34
N VAL A 204 -0.11 -20.79 6.71
CA VAL A 204 -0.53 -19.94 7.82
C VAL A 204 0.29 -20.26 9.07
N LYS A 205 1.55 -19.82 9.13
CA LYS A 205 2.40 -19.93 10.31
C LYS A 205 2.17 -18.66 11.11
N ALA A 206 1.19 -18.82 12.00
CA ALA A 206 0.82 -18.00 13.14
C ALA A 206 0.25 -16.59 12.87
N PRO A 207 -0.98 -16.47 12.35
CA PRO A 207 -1.81 -15.30 12.60
C PRO A 207 -2.05 -15.10 14.11
N GLN A 208 -1.98 -16.12 14.94
CA GLN A 208 -2.21 -15.98 16.38
C GLN A 208 -1.20 -15.07 17.09
N ILE A 209 0.12 -15.13 16.80
CA ILE A 209 1.11 -14.38 17.58
C ILE A 209 1.07 -12.89 17.26
N GLN A 210 0.99 -12.50 15.98
CA GLN A 210 0.85 -11.08 15.63
C GLN A 210 -0.49 -10.50 16.12
N THR A 211 -1.57 -11.27 16.07
CA THR A 211 -2.89 -10.80 16.51
C THR A 211 -2.97 -10.68 18.04
N VAL A 212 -2.35 -11.60 18.78
CA VAL A 212 -2.31 -11.56 20.25
C VAL A 212 -1.30 -10.53 20.77
N ALA A 213 -0.12 -10.39 20.16
CA ALA A 213 0.83 -9.33 20.51
C ALA A 213 0.27 -7.94 20.22
N HIS A 214 -0.50 -7.79 19.13
CA HIS A 214 -1.23 -6.57 18.82
C HIS A 214 -2.34 -6.31 19.84
N LYS A 215 -3.11 -7.34 20.24
CA LYS A 215 -4.13 -7.23 21.30
C LYS A 215 -3.50 -6.80 22.64
N LEU A 216 -2.37 -7.40 23.02
CA LEU A 216 -1.60 -7.02 24.21
C LEU A 216 -1.14 -5.55 24.14
N ASP A 217 -0.59 -5.11 23.01
CA ASP A 217 -0.14 -3.73 22.84
C ASP A 217 -1.31 -2.73 22.94
N LEU A 218 -2.50 -3.08 22.43
CA LEU A 218 -3.70 -2.25 22.62
C LEU A 218 -4.11 -2.15 24.10
N MET A 219 -4.13 -3.27 24.83
CA MET A 219 -4.46 -3.29 26.26
C MET A 219 -3.45 -2.48 27.10
N LEU A 220 -2.15 -2.63 26.81
CA LEU A 220 -1.10 -1.86 27.48
C LEU A 220 -1.25 -0.35 27.24
N ARG A 221 -1.59 0.08 26.01
CA ARG A 221 -1.83 1.50 25.70
C ARG A 221 -3.07 2.05 26.41
N ALA A 222 -4.15 1.26 26.49
CA ALA A 222 -5.36 1.66 27.21
C ALA A 222 -5.07 1.86 28.70
N ARG A 223 -4.35 0.92 29.33
CA ARG A 223 -3.97 1.01 30.75
C ARG A 223 -3.02 2.18 31.05
N ILE A 224 -2.10 2.47 30.14
CA ILE A 224 -1.23 3.66 30.25
C ILE A 224 -2.05 4.94 30.17
N LYS A 225 -3.03 4.99 29.25
CA LYS A 225 -3.93 6.13 29.11
C LYS A 225 -4.73 6.38 30.40
N GLU A 226 -5.27 5.33 31.01
CA GLU A 226 -5.98 5.42 32.31
C GLU A 226 -5.06 5.93 33.42
N LYS A 227 -3.85 5.37 33.57
CA LYS A 227 -2.89 5.80 34.60
C LYS A 227 -2.46 7.26 34.44
N LEU A 228 -2.30 7.72 33.21
CA LEU A 228 -1.90 9.09 32.92
C LEU A 228 -3.06 10.09 33.04
N GLN A 229 -4.33 9.66 33.01
CA GLN A 229 -5.47 10.57 33.19
C GLN A 229 -5.53 11.19 34.59
N LEU A 230 -4.97 10.51 35.60
CA LEU A 230 -5.04 10.89 37.02
C LEU A 230 -3.84 11.74 37.51
N GLN A 231 -3.03 12.32 36.61
CA GLN A 231 -1.78 13.00 36.99
C GLN A 231 -1.63 14.39 36.39
N ASP A 232 -0.83 15.22 37.06
CA ASP A 232 -0.48 16.57 36.63
C ASP A 232 0.43 16.58 35.39
N ALA A 233 0.44 17.69 34.65
CA ALA A 233 1.07 17.79 33.33
C ALA A 233 2.58 17.48 33.33
N GLU A 234 3.29 17.89 34.38
CA GLU A 234 4.73 17.66 34.53
C GLU A 234 5.03 16.18 34.88
N THR A 235 4.19 15.58 35.73
CA THR A 235 4.27 14.17 36.11
C THR A 235 3.91 13.24 34.94
N LYS A 236 2.97 13.66 34.07
CA LYS A 236 2.54 12.93 32.87
C LYS A 236 3.69 12.67 31.89
N GLN A 237 4.62 13.62 31.73
CA GLN A 237 5.71 13.47 30.77
C GLN A 237 6.75 12.44 31.25
N ILE A 238 7.18 12.54 32.50
CA ILE A 238 8.17 11.64 33.10
C ILE A 238 7.58 10.23 33.26
N GLN A 239 6.36 10.13 33.80
CA GLN A 239 5.71 8.84 33.99
C GLN A 239 5.27 8.22 32.66
N GLY A 240 4.85 9.03 31.69
CA GLY A 240 4.51 8.57 30.34
C GLY A 240 5.68 7.95 29.59
N GLN A 241 6.89 8.50 29.76
CA GLN A 241 8.11 7.90 29.23
C GLN A 241 8.45 6.58 29.92
N ARG A 242 8.41 6.54 31.26
CA ARG A 242 8.69 5.34 32.05
C ARG A 242 7.73 4.18 31.70
N LEU A 243 6.44 4.46 31.62
CA LEU A 243 5.41 3.48 31.27
C LEU A 243 5.54 2.98 29.82
N ASN A 244 5.89 3.86 28.88
CA ASN A 244 6.15 3.47 27.49
C ASN A 244 7.38 2.57 27.34
N ASN A 245 8.43 2.82 28.12
CA ASN A 245 9.62 1.95 28.12
C ASN A 245 9.29 0.58 28.72
N LYS A 246 8.51 0.53 29.81
CA LYS A 246 8.02 -0.73 30.40
C LYS A 246 7.13 -1.52 29.43
N ARG A 247 6.24 -0.85 28.68
CA ARG A 247 5.46 -1.45 27.59
C ARG A 247 6.34 -2.11 26.53
N LYS A 248 7.40 -1.44 26.08
CA LYS A 248 8.34 -1.99 25.08
C LYS A 248 9.04 -3.26 25.62
N GLN A 249 9.42 -3.26 26.89
CA GLN A 249 10.03 -4.43 27.54
C GLN A 249 9.06 -5.61 27.64
N ILE A 250 7.83 -5.37 28.09
CA ILE A 250 6.77 -6.40 28.19
C ILE A 250 6.49 -7.01 26.81
N LEU A 251 6.39 -6.19 25.76
CA LEU A 251 6.17 -6.67 24.39
C LEU A 251 7.36 -7.45 23.83
N ALA A 252 8.59 -7.10 24.23
CA ALA A 252 9.79 -7.85 23.83
C ALA A 252 9.83 -9.23 24.53
N GLN A 253 9.56 -9.27 25.84
CA GLN A 253 9.48 -10.51 26.62
C GLN A 253 8.36 -11.43 26.13
N PHE A 254 7.18 -10.87 25.84
CA PHE A 254 6.05 -11.62 25.29
C PHE A 254 6.40 -12.30 23.95
N LYS A 255 7.14 -11.59 23.08
CA LYS A 255 7.58 -12.14 21.79
C LYS A 255 8.68 -13.18 21.92
N ALA A 256 9.52 -13.09 22.97
CA ALA A 256 10.59 -14.06 23.24
C ALA A 256 10.05 -15.36 23.86
N ASN A 257 9.13 -15.28 24.82
CA ASN A 257 8.64 -16.44 25.59
C ASN A 257 7.62 -17.32 24.85
N LYS A 258 6.97 -16.84 23.79
CA LYS A 258 5.98 -17.61 23.02
C LYS A 258 6.55 -18.47 21.89
N GLN A 259 7.88 -18.53 21.76
CA GLN A 259 8.50 -19.52 20.88
C GLN A 259 8.51 -20.94 21.49
N THR A 260 8.13 -21.10 22.77
CA THR A 260 8.29 -22.36 23.51
C THR A 260 7.03 -23.01 24.06
N ASP A 261 5.83 -22.40 24.03
CA ASP A 261 4.62 -23.10 24.49
C ASP A 261 3.33 -22.66 23.79
N ASN A 262 2.51 -23.64 23.48
CA ASN A 262 1.32 -23.55 22.66
C ASN A 262 0.09 -23.89 23.50
N ASP A 263 -0.25 -23.05 24.47
CA ASP A 263 -1.57 -23.04 25.11
C ASP A 263 -1.89 -21.69 25.76
N HIS A 264 -3.19 -21.44 25.98
CA HIS A 264 -3.84 -20.21 26.45
C HIS A 264 -2.94 -19.20 27.19
N VAL A 265 -2.79 -17.98 26.64
CA VAL A 265 -2.02 -16.93 27.29
C VAL A 265 -2.90 -15.87 27.91
N ASP A 266 -2.80 -15.78 29.23
CA ASP A 266 -3.41 -14.75 30.04
C ASP A 266 -2.71 -13.41 29.77
N LEU A 267 -3.41 -12.53 29.07
CA LEU A 267 -2.93 -11.19 28.74
C LEU A 267 -3.00 -10.25 29.95
N GLU A 268 -3.87 -10.52 30.92
CA GLU A 268 -4.00 -9.70 32.13
C GLU A 268 -2.75 -9.80 33.01
N TYR A 269 -2.09 -10.96 33.05
CA TYR A 269 -0.78 -11.11 33.70
C TYR A 269 0.22 -10.07 33.19
N PHE A 270 0.35 -9.91 31.86
CA PHE A 270 1.29 -8.94 31.28
C PHE A 270 0.85 -7.49 31.46
N VAL A 271 -0.46 -7.23 31.46
CA VAL A 271 -1.01 -5.89 31.71
C VAL A 271 -0.82 -5.49 33.17
N SER A 272 -0.91 -6.43 34.11
CA SER A 272 -0.62 -6.18 35.53
C SER A 272 0.84 -5.78 35.77
N GLY A 273 1.78 -6.25 34.93
CA GLY A 273 3.19 -5.85 34.96
C GLY A 273 3.46 -4.35 34.73
N LEU A 274 2.45 -3.56 34.32
CA LEU A 274 2.53 -2.09 34.25
C LEU A 274 2.42 -1.39 35.62
N THR A 275 2.12 -2.10 36.72
CA THR A 275 2.19 -1.54 38.08
C THR A 275 3.60 -1.27 38.54
#